data_AF-A0ABD2NZ12-F1
#
_entry.id   AF-A0ABD2NZ12-F1
#
_cell.length_a   1.000
_cell.length_b   1.000
_cell.length_c   1.000
_cell.angle_alpha   90.00
_cell.angle_beta   90.00
_cell.angle_gamma   90.00
#
_symmetry.space_group_name_H-M   'P 1'
#
loop_
_entity.id
_entity.type
_entity.pdbx_description
1 polymer ?
#
loop_
_entity_poly.entity_id
_entity_poly.type
_entity_poly.pdbx_seq_one_letter_code
_entity_poly.pdbx_strand_id
1 'polypeptide(L)'
;MDLKAERPTKKQRLMTDDILDLMTERVLHKNINPEQCCRLNTEVRARIRIYKADWYSQECTEIEKFGRKHDMFNLYKKVKEVTGLQKWKATNSSVDESGKIISDPEEQLMKWKGYVERLFADNRPENHKWTPPQDHQL
;
A
#
# COMPACT_ATOMS: atom_id res chain seq x y z
N MET A 1 40.70 -6.22 -10.62
CA MET A 1 39.59 -5.50 -9.98
C MET A 1 38.84 -6.50 -9.13
N ASP A 2 39.03 -6.46 -7.82
CA ASP A 2 38.38 -7.37 -6.88
C ASP A 2 36.90 -6.98 -6.72
N LEU A 3 36.01 -7.79 -7.27
CA LEU A 3 34.58 -7.68 -7.01
C LEU A 3 34.31 -8.20 -5.59
N LYS A 4 34.36 -7.32 -4.59
CA LYS A 4 33.85 -7.64 -3.24
C LYS A 4 32.34 -7.89 -3.35
N ALA A 5 31.93 -9.15 -3.20
CA ALA A 5 30.54 -9.51 -3.14
C ALA A 5 30.01 -9.27 -1.72
N GLU A 6 29.54 -8.06 -1.44
CA GLU A 6 28.80 -7.77 -0.21
C GLU A 6 27.37 -8.35 -0.32
N ARG A 7 26.95 -9.07 0.73
CA ARG A 7 25.64 -9.72 0.77
C ARG A 7 24.52 -8.66 0.76
N PRO A 8 23.54 -8.72 -0.16
CA PRO A 8 22.46 -7.75 -0.18
C PRO A 8 21.61 -7.85 1.09
N THR A 9 21.19 -6.71 1.65
CA THR A 9 20.28 -6.68 2.79
C THR A 9 18.87 -7.12 2.39
N LYS A 10 18.16 -7.82 3.29
CA LYS A 10 16.77 -8.28 3.10
C LYS A 10 15.80 -7.08 3.03
N LYS A 11 15.68 -6.47 1.84
CA LYS A 11 14.76 -5.34 1.60
C LYS A 11 13.33 -5.78 1.25
N GLN A 12 13.16 -7.02 0.78
CA GLN A 12 11.88 -7.56 0.33
C GLN A 12 11.54 -8.83 1.10
N ARG A 13 10.26 -9.01 1.47
CA ARG A 13 9.74 -10.20 2.19
C ARG A 13 9.98 -11.52 1.45
N LEU A 14 10.22 -11.44 0.14
CA LEU A 14 10.42 -12.59 -0.75
C LEU A 14 11.90 -12.92 -1.01
N MET A 15 12.85 -12.23 -0.35
CA MET A 15 14.28 -12.56 -0.40
C MET A 15 14.65 -13.49 0.77
N THR A 16 14.78 -14.78 0.50
CA THR A 16 15.36 -15.76 1.43
C THR A 16 16.89 -15.71 1.41
N ASP A 17 17.51 -16.26 2.46
CA ASP A 17 18.97 -16.36 2.57
C ASP A 17 19.58 -17.07 1.35
N ASP A 18 18.96 -18.17 0.90
CA ASP A 18 19.38 -18.91 -0.29
C ASP A 18 19.39 -18.07 -1.58
N ILE A 19 18.39 -17.21 -1.77
CA ILE A 19 18.29 -16.32 -2.94
C ILE A 19 19.39 -15.25 -2.87
N LEU A 20 19.66 -14.73 -1.67
CA LEU A 20 20.71 -13.74 -1.44
C LEU A 20 22.10 -14.32 -1.67
N ASP A 21 22.31 -15.57 -1.29
CA ASP A 21 23.60 -16.24 -1.45
C ASP A 21 23.86 -16.53 -2.94
N LEU A 22 22.85 -16.96 -3.70
CA LEU A 22 22.93 -17.08 -5.16
C LEU A 22 23.14 -15.73 -5.87
N MET A 23 22.55 -14.65 -5.37
CA MET A 23 22.79 -13.30 -5.90
C MET A 23 24.24 -12.86 -5.65
N THR A 24 24.80 -13.21 -4.50
CA THR A 24 26.21 -12.97 -4.15
C THR A 24 27.14 -13.74 -5.09
N GLU A 25 26.85 -15.03 -5.33
CA GLU A 25 27.60 -15.88 -6.27
C GLU A 25 27.54 -15.33 -7.71
N ARG A 26 26.38 -14.84 -8.15
CA ARG A 26 26.24 -14.20 -9.46
C ARG A 26 27.13 -12.97 -9.61
N VAL A 27 27.33 -12.17 -8.57
CA VAL A 27 28.21 -10.97 -8.62
C VAL A 27 29.65 -11.38 -8.91
N LEU A 28 30.12 -12.50 -8.34
CA LEU A 28 31.46 -13.03 -8.57
C LEU A 28 31.66 -13.45 -10.04
N HIS A 29 30.64 -13.99 -10.70
CA HIS A 29 30.73 -14.46 -12.07
C HIS A 29 30.42 -13.42 -13.15
N LYS A 30 29.96 -12.22 -12.78
CA LYS A 30 29.41 -11.21 -13.70
C LYS A 30 30.34 -10.79 -14.84
N ASN A 31 31.66 -10.82 -14.61
CA ASN A 31 32.70 -10.47 -15.59
C ASN A 31 33.71 -11.60 -15.87
N ILE A 32 33.55 -12.76 -15.23
CA ILE A 32 34.51 -13.88 -15.30
C ILE A 32 33.95 -15.00 -16.18
N ASN A 33 32.67 -15.34 -15.99
CA ASN A 33 32.03 -16.42 -16.74
C ASN A 33 30.59 -16.03 -17.09
N PRO A 34 30.34 -15.56 -18.33
CA PRO A 34 29.01 -15.10 -18.74
C PRO A 34 27.98 -16.25 -18.78
N GLU A 35 28.40 -17.48 -19.11
CA GLU A 35 27.52 -18.66 -19.12
C GLU A 35 27.05 -19.00 -17.70
N GLN A 36 27.98 -19.04 -16.73
CA GLN A 36 27.66 -19.31 -15.33
C GLN A 36 26.79 -18.19 -14.73
N CYS A 37 27.04 -16.93 -15.09
CA CYS A 37 26.19 -15.80 -14.69
C CYS A 37 24.75 -15.96 -15.22
N CYS A 38 24.58 -16.41 -16.47
CA CYS A 38 23.26 -16.65 -17.06
C CYS A 38 22.52 -17.82 -16.37
N ARG A 39 23.24 -18.91 -16.08
CA ARG A 39 22.70 -20.06 -15.34
C ARG A 39 22.24 -19.66 -13.94
N LEU A 40 23.10 -18.97 -13.18
CA LEU A 40 22.77 -18.48 -11.84
C LEU A 40 21.59 -17.50 -11.87
N ASN A 41 21.50 -16.64 -12.87
CA ASN A 41 20.36 -15.73 -13.03
C ASN A 41 19.05 -16.48 -13.28
N THR A 42 19.10 -17.58 -14.04
CA THR A 42 17.94 -18.45 -14.27
C THR A 42 17.52 -19.15 -12.98
N GLU A 43 18.48 -19.69 -12.24
CA GLU A 43 18.25 -20.36 -10.95
C GLU A 43 17.66 -19.39 -9.92
N VAL A 44 18.21 -18.18 -9.79
CA VAL A 44 17.67 -17.13 -8.90
C VAL A 44 16.21 -16.85 -9.23
N ARG A 45 15.87 -16.69 -10.51
CA ARG A 45 14.47 -16.44 -10.93
C ARG A 45 13.56 -17.63 -10.63
N ALA A 46 14.04 -18.85 -10.85
CA ALA A 46 13.30 -20.07 -10.53
C ALA A 46 13.01 -20.17 -9.03
N ARG A 47 14.01 -19.95 -8.17
CA ARG A 47 13.83 -19.96 -6.71
C ARG A 47 12.91 -18.85 -6.23
N ILE A 48 13.02 -17.63 -6.76
CA ILE A 48 12.08 -16.54 -6.47
C ILE A 48 10.65 -16.97 -6.82
N ARG A 49 10.44 -17.62 -7.97
CA ARG A 49 9.11 -18.08 -8.39
C ARG A 49 8.54 -19.15 -7.44
N ILE A 50 9.35 -20.13 -7.06
CA ILE A 50 8.95 -21.19 -6.11
C ILE A 50 8.60 -20.57 -4.76
N TYR A 51 9.50 -19.75 -4.21
CA TYR A 51 9.29 -19.12 -2.92
C TYR A 51 8.07 -18.20 -2.90
N LYS A 52 7.84 -17.45 -3.98
CA LYS A 52 6.66 -16.60 -4.14
C LYS A 52 5.38 -17.45 -4.17
N ALA A 53 5.37 -18.59 -4.86
CA ALA A 53 4.23 -19.48 -4.91
C ALA A 53 3.94 -20.10 -3.53
N ASP A 54 4.98 -20.56 -2.83
CA ASP A 54 4.84 -21.11 -1.48
C ASP A 54 4.32 -20.06 -0.49
N TRP A 55 4.86 -18.85 -0.55
CA TRP A 55 4.37 -17.73 0.26
C TRP A 55 2.88 -17.46 0.02
N TYR A 56 2.44 -17.34 -1.24
CA TYR A 56 1.00 -17.15 -1.53
C TYR A 56 0.14 -18.33 -1.02
N SER A 57 0.63 -19.56 -1.13
CA SER A 57 -0.06 -20.75 -0.62
C SER A 57 -0.28 -20.68 0.89
N GLN A 58 0.76 -20.30 1.64
CA GLN A 58 0.70 -20.11 3.09
C GLN A 58 -0.27 -18.98 3.47
N GLU A 59 -0.20 -17.85 2.77
CA GLU A 59 -1.09 -16.70 3.01
C GLU A 59 -2.56 -17.05 2.72
N CYS A 60 -2.85 -17.78 1.64
CA CYS A 60 -4.20 -18.29 1.35
C CYS A 60 -4.71 -19.22 2.46
N THR A 61 -3.85 -20.12 2.95
CA THR A 61 -4.18 -21.04 4.05
C THR A 61 -4.55 -20.27 5.33
N GLU A 62 -3.83 -19.20 5.64
CA GLU A 62 -4.15 -18.30 6.76
C GLU A 62 -5.48 -17.58 6.57
N ILE A 63 -5.76 -17.05 5.36
CA ILE A 63 -7.03 -16.40 5.03
C ILE A 63 -8.21 -17.38 5.22
N GLU A 64 -8.06 -18.62 4.77
CA GLU A 64 -9.09 -19.65 4.95
C GLU A 64 -9.33 -19.99 6.43
N LYS A 65 -8.29 -19.96 7.29
CA LYS A 65 -8.46 -20.13 8.73
C LYS A 65 -9.33 -19.03 9.33
N PHE A 66 -9.17 -17.78 8.91
CA PHE A 66 -10.04 -16.69 9.35
C PHE A 66 -11.48 -16.88 8.88
N GLY A 67 -11.66 -17.34 7.64
CA GLY A 67 -12.97 -17.69 7.09
C GLY A 67 -13.68 -18.79 7.91
N ARG A 68 -12.96 -19.86 8.26
CA ARG A 68 -13.47 -20.95 9.12
C ARG A 68 -13.84 -20.47 10.53
N LYS A 69 -13.14 -19.46 11.06
CA LYS A 69 -13.42 -18.85 12.37
C LYS A 69 -14.49 -17.75 12.34
N HIS A 70 -15.08 -17.48 11.16
CA HIS A 70 -15.99 -16.37 10.92
C HIS A 70 -15.41 -14.99 11.32
N ASP A 71 -14.08 -14.86 11.29
CA ASP A 71 -13.36 -13.62 11.60
C ASP A 71 -13.22 -12.77 10.34
N MET A 72 -14.32 -12.15 9.95
CA MET A 72 -14.42 -11.37 8.72
C MET A 72 -13.47 -10.16 8.73
N PHE A 73 -13.23 -9.56 9.89
CA PHE A 73 -12.33 -8.41 10.01
C PHE A 73 -10.90 -8.78 9.63
N ASN A 74 -10.35 -9.83 10.25
CA ASN A 74 -8.99 -10.26 9.96
C ASN A 74 -8.87 -10.88 8.56
N LEU A 75 -9.92 -11.55 8.06
CA LEU A 75 -9.97 -12.02 6.67
C LEU A 75 -9.81 -10.86 5.67
N TYR A 76 -10.64 -9.82 5.77
CA TYR A 76 -10.57 -8.68 4.84
C TYR A 76 -9.26 -7.90 4.97
N LYS A 77 -8.75 -7.74 6.20
CA LYS A 77 -7.46 -7.11 6.45
C LYS A 77 -6.33 -7.87 5.75
N LYS A 78 -6.27 -9.18 5.94
CA LYS A 78 -5.23 -10.05 5.37
C LYS A 78 -5.30 -10.11 3.85
N VAL A 79 -6.50 -10.20 3.27
CA VAL A 79 -6.70 -10.13 1.81
C VAL A 79 -6.14 -8.83 1.23
N LYS A 80 -6.40 -7.68 1.88
CA LYS A 80 -5.87 -6.38 1.42
C LYS A 80 -4.34 -6.30 1.51
N GLU A 81 -3.74 -6.90 2.53
CA GLU A 81 -2.28 -6.97 2.69
C GLU A 81 -1.63 -7.84 1.59
N VAL A 82 -2.17 -9.03 1.33
CA VAL A 82 -1.61 -9.99 0.36
C VAL A 82 -1.76 -9.50 -1.08
N THR A 83 -2.89 -8.88 -1.41
CA THR A 83 -3.17 -8.36 -2.76
C THR A 83 -2.49 -7.02 -3.04
N GLY A 84 -1.87 -6.38 -2.04
CA GLY A 84 -1.33 -5.03 -2.17
C GLY A 84 -2.40 -3.95 -2.39
N LEU A 85 -3.68 -4.28 -2.17
CA LEU A 85 -4.81 -3.35 -2.25
C LEU A 85 -4.89 -2.42 -1.02
N GLN A 86 -3.92 -2.49 -0.10
CA GLN A 86 -3.68 -1.38 0.80
C GLN A 86 -3.31 -0.16 -0.04
N LYS A 87 -4.33 0.65 -0.34
CA LYS A 87 -4.14 2.01 -0.83
C LYS A 87 -3.14 2.65 0.12
N TRP A 88 -2.00 3.08 -0.41
CA TRP A 88 -1.13 4.00 0.30
C TRP A 88 -2.06 5.11 0.80
N LYS A 89 -2.06 5.38 2.11
CA LYS A 89 -2.85 6.49 2.62
C LYS A 89 -2.28 7.71 1.93
N ALA A 90 -2.91 8.15 0.83
CA ALA A 90 -2.80 9.51 0.39
C ALA A 90 -3.16 10.28 1.65
N THR A 91 -2.18 10.98 2.19
CA THR A 91 -2.39 11.88 3.31
C THR A 91 -3.49 12.79 2.82
N ASN A 92 -4.72 12.62 3.34
CA ASN A 92 -5.82 13.54 3.08
C ASN A 92 -5.48 14.82 3.82
N SER A 93 -4.46 15.50 3.31
CA SER A 93 -3.89 16.69 3.88
C SER A 93 -4.79 17.84 3.47
N SER A 94 -5.43 18.46 4.47
CA SER A 94 -6.10 19.73 4.27
C SER A 94 -5.08 20.73 3.74
N VAL A 95 -5.38 21.37 2.61
CA VAL A 95 -4.53 22.40 2.02
C VAL A 95 -5.12 23.77 2.29
N ASP A 96 -4.27 24.78 2.34
CA ASP A 96 -4.72 26.16 2.36
C ASP A 96 -5.03 26.73 0.98
N GLU A 97 -5.57 27.96 0.97
CA GLU A 97 -5.94 28.67 -0.27
C GLU A 97 -4.70 28.98 -1.14
N SER A 98 -3.49 28.89 -0.58
CA SER A 98 -2.20 29.00 -1.28
C SER A 98 -1.61 27.64 -1.70
N GLY A 99 -2.32 26.53 -1.42
CA GLY A 99 -1.88 25.16 -1.73
C GLY A 99 -0.90 24.55 -0.72
N LYS A 100 -0.64 25.19 0.42
CA LYS A 100 0.24 24.64 1.47
C LYS A 100 -0.51 23.63 2.33
N ILE A 101 0.16 22.52 2.65
CA ILE A 101 -0.38 21.45 3.50
C ILE A 101 -0.45 21.93 4.96
N ILE A 102 -1.66 21.86 5.52
CA ILE A 102 -1.97 22.15 6.92
C ILE A 102 -1.81 20.86 7.70
N SER A 103 -0.71 20.74 8.43
CA SER A 103 -0.41 19.55 9.23
C SER A 103 -0.85 19.69 10.68
N ASP A 104 -1.11 20.92 11.14
CA ASP A 104 -1.48 21.20 12.52
C ASP A 104 -2.99 21.01 12.77
N PRO A 105 -3.42 20.26 13.80
CA PRO A 105 -4.83 20.00 14.07
C PRO A 105 -5.66 21.25 14.40
N GLU A 106 -5.06 22.24 15.07
CA GLU A 106 -5.75 23.47 15.47
C GLU A 106 -6.00 24.38 14.27
N GLU A 107 -5.00 24.51 13.40
CA GLU A 107 -5.14 25.19 12.10
C GLU A 107 -6.22 24.53 11.22
N GLN A 108 -6.30 23.20 11.19
CA GLN A 108 -7.36 22.49 10.48
C GLN A 108 -8.74 22.81 11.04
N LEU A 109 -8.89 22.87 12.36
CA LEU A 109 -10.16 23.18 13.01
C LEU A 109 -10.62 24.62 12.71
N MET A 110 -9.69 25.57 12.74
CA MET A 110 -9.97 26.97 12.37
C MET A 110 -10.41 27.11 10.91
N LYS A 111 -9.81 26.33 10.01
CA LYS A 111 -10.24 26.27 8.59
C LYS A 111 -11.64 25.75 8.42
N TRP A 112 -11.96 24.64 9.08
CA TRP A 112 -13.30 24.06 9.06
C TRP A 112 -14.34 25.05 9.61
N LYS A 113 -14.02 25.72 10.72
CA LYS A 113 -14.87 26.74 11.31
C LYS A 113 -15.13 27.89 10.32
N GLY A 114 -14.07 28.48 9.74
CA GLY A 114 -14.23 29.57 8.77
C GLY A 114 -14.92 29.14 7.47
N TYR A 115 -14.76 27.89 7.04
CA TYR A 115 -15.51 27.35 5.91
C TYR A 115 -17.01 27.26 6.21
N VAL A 116 -17.38 26.70 7.37
CA VAL A 116 -18.78 26.59 7.80
C VAL A 116 -19.39 27.98 7.98
N GLU A 117 -18.69 28.90 8.64
CA GLU A 117 -19.15 30.28 8.80
C GLU A 117 -19.42 30.95 7.44
N ARG A 118 -18.52 30.81 6.45
CA ARG A 118 -18.76 31.32 5.09
C ARG A 118 -19.94 30.65 4.40
N LEU A 119 -20.10 29.34 4.56
CA LEU A 119 -21.16 28.57 3.91
C LEU A 119 -22.56 28.95 4.40
N PHE A 120 -22.66 29.42 5.65
CA PHE A 120 -23.90 29.85 6.30
C PHE A 120 -23.92 31.36 6.63
N ALA A 121 -23.05 32.16 5.99
CA ALA A 121 -23.04 33.62 6.13
C ALA A 121 -24.13 34.31 5.30
N ASP A 122 -24.97 33.56 4.59
CA ASP A 122 -26.09 34.11 3.84
C ASP A 122 -27.25 34.51 4.76
N ASN A 123 -27.94 35.60 4.40
CA ASN A 123 -29.13 36.09 5.13
C ASN A 123 -30.32 35.16 4.92
N ARG A 124 -30.23 33.93 5.45
CA ARG A 124 -31.38 33.02 5.47
C ARG A 124 -32.40 33.59 6.44
N PRO A 125 -33.65 33.83 6.01
CA PRO A 125 -34.68 34.24 6.95
C PRO A 125 -34.83 33.14 8.01
N GLU A 126 -34.92 33.51 9.28
CA GLU A 126 -35.09 32.57 10.43
C GLU A 126 -36.29 31.63 10.25
N ASN A 127 -37.21 31.98 9.34
CA ASN A 127 -38.40 31.23 8.97
C ASN A 127 -38.35 30.67 7.53
N HIS A 128 -37.19 30.22 7.03
CA HIS A 128 -37.16 29.42 5.81
C HIS A 128 -37.82 28.05 6.07
N LYS A 129 -39.16 28.02 5.95
CA LYS A 129 -39.93 26.78 5.96
C LYS A 129 -39.54 26.01 4.71
N TRP A 130 -38.82 24.92 4.90
CA TRP A 130 -38.59 23.94 3.85
C TRP A 130 -39.96 23.46 3.35
N THR A 131 -40.32 23.86 2.13
CA THR A 131 -41.45 23.28 1.42
C THR A 131 -40.91 22.13 0.58
N PRO A 132 -41.31 20.87 0.85
CA PRO A 132 -40.96 19.77 -0.02
C PRO A 132 -41.38 20.10 -1.46
N PRO A 133 -40.56 19.76 -2.47
CA PRO A 133 -41.01 19.81 -3.86
C PRO A 133 -42.31 19.01 -3.98
N GLN A 134 -43.37 19.66 -4.46
CA GLN A 134 -44.58 18.94 -4.85
C GLN A 134 -44.19 18.13 -6.08
N ASP A 135 -43.99 16.83 -5.87
CA ASP A 135 -43.89 15.88 -6.96
C ASP A 135 -45.00 16.18 -7.95
N HIS A 136 -44.63 16.50 -9.19
CA HIS A 136 -45.57 16.56 -10.29
C HIS A 136 -46.22 15.17 -10.39
N GLN A 137 -47.44 15.06 -9.86
CA GLN A 137 -48.31 13.93 -10.14
C GLN A 137 -48.64 13.96 -11.64
N LEU A 138 -48.24 12.86 -12.29
CA LEU A 138 -48.62 12.30 -13.59
C LEU A 138 -49.53 13.15 -14.48
#